data_AF-X5DGJ1-F1
#
_entry.id   AF-X5DGJ1-F1
#
_cell.length_a   1.000
_cell.length_b   1.000
_cell.length_c   1.000
_cell.angle_alpha   90.00
_cell.angle_beta   90.00
_cell.angle_gamma   90.00
#
_symmetry.space_group_name_H-M   'P 1'
#
loop_
_entity.id
_entity.type
_entity.pdbx_description
1 polymer ?
#
loop_
_entity_poly.entity_id
_entity_poly.type
_entity_poly.pdbx_seq_one_letter_code
_entity_poly.pdbx_strand_id
1 'polypeptide(L)'
;MANQNFLPIAIDIANQKILIVGGGQSAYSKLKILQRHNAEVEILAIDVCDEIKNSGVKYMQAPYHKSYLKDYLMLYSCSNNAELDRQIEKDCREEKVLVNIHDKPSRCQFVSPAIYRHGNISVAVSSNGENVYESIRIRNLIKDKLQLED
;
A
#
# COMPACT_ATOMS: atom_id res chain seq x y z
N MET A 1 6.49 20.27 -13.76
CA MET A 1 6.31 18.88 -13.30
C MET A 1 4.85 18.55 -13.47
N ALA A 2 4.49 17.39 -14.03
CA ALA A 2 3.08 17.02 -14.16
C ALA A 2 2.45 16.92 -12.77
N ASN A 3 1.38 17.67 -12.51
CA ASN A 3 0.60 17.52 -11.29
C ASN A 3 -0.01 16.12 -11.33
N GLN A 4 0.40 15.24 -10.41
CA GLN A 4 -0.27 13.95 -10.27
C GLN A 4 -1.69 14.21 -9.74
N ASN A 5 -2.68 13.60 -10.37
CA ASN A 5 -4.07 13.71 -9.95
C ASN A 5 -4.64 12.31 -9.81
N PHE A 6 -5.04 11.94 -8.60
CA PHE A 6 -5.51 10.59 -8.31
C PHE A 6 -7.03 10.56 -8.30
N LEU A 7 -7.62 9.62 -9.02
CA LEU A 7 -9.05 9.35 -8.93
C LEU A 7 -9.32 8.47 -7.69
N PRO A 8 -10.20 8.85 -6.77
CA PRO A 8 -10.58 8.01 -5.64
C PRO A 8 -11.47 6.87 -6.14
N ILE A 9 -10.86 5.71 -6.36
CA ILE A 9 -11.54 4.46 -6.73
C ILE A 9 -11.32 3.40 -5.67
N ALA A 10 -12.32 2.54 -5.49
CA ALA A 10 -12.14 1.28 -4.78
C ALA A 10 -11.70 0.22 -5.80
N ILE A 11 -10.67 -0.55 -5.45
CA ILE A 11 -10.20 -1.69 -6.24
C ILE A 11 -10.50 -2.95 -5.43
N ASP A 12 -11.12 -3.95 -6.05
CA ASP A 12 -11.27 -5.26 -5.43
C ASP A 12 -9.91 -5.95 -5.40
N ILE A 13 -9.43 -6.22 -4.19
CA ILE A 13 -8.14 -6.86 -3.93
C ILE A 13 -8.31 -8.21 -3.22
N ALA A 14 -9.54 -8.70 -3.06
CA ALA A 14 -9.77 -10.00 -2.47
C ALA A 14 -9.14 -11.11 -3.33
N ASN A 15 -8.36 -11.98 -2.70
CA ASN A 15 -7.59 -13.06 -3.35
C ASN A 15 -6.63 -12.58 -4.45
N GLN A 16 -6.28 -11.28 -4.46
CA GLN A 16 -5.30 -10.74 -5.39
C GLN A 16 -3.92 -10.76 -4.74
N LYS A 17 -2.89 -11.11 -5.52
CA LYS A 17 -1.51 -11.09 -5.06
C LYS A 17 -0.99 -9.67 -4.97
N ILE A 18 -0.47 -9.31 -3.79
CA ILE A 18 0.14 -8.00 -3.52
C ILE A 18 1.52 -8.19 -2.93
N LEU A 19 2.52 -7.57 -3.56
CA LEU A 19 3.89 -7.60 -3.07
C LEU A 19 4.17 -6.39 -2.18
N ILE A 20 4.80 -6.59 -1.04
CA ILE A 20 5.42 -5.50 -0.27
C ILE A 20 6.92 -5.70 -0.27
N VAL A 21 7.66 -4.72 -0.77
CA VAL A 21 9.12 -4.71 -0.72
C VAL A 21 9.60 -3.91 0.48
N GLY A 22 10.36 -4.55 1.37
CA GLY A 22 10.77 -4.02 2.67
C GLY A 22 10.10 -4.76 3.82
N GLY A 23 10.83 -4.93 4.93
CA GLY A 23 10.39 -5.75 6.07
C GLY A 23 10.36 -5.00 7.41
N GLY A 24 10.27 -3.68 7.38
CA GLY A 24 10.16 -2.84 8.57
C GLY A 24 8.71 -2.49 8.96
N GLN A 25 8.57 -1.53 9.87
CA GLN A 25 7.27 -1.13 10.41
C GLN A 25 6.30 -0.53 9.39
N SER A 26 6.81 0.18 8.37
CA SER A 26 5.97 0.69 7.27
C SER A 26 5.33 -0.46 6.48
N ALA A 27 6.10 -1.53 6.21
CA ALA A 27 5.59 -2.74 5.57
C ALA A 27 4.56 -3.46 6.43
N TYR A 28 4.83 -3.62 7.74
CA TYR A 28 3.88 -4.22 8.68
C TYR A 28 2.56 -3.43 8.77
N SER A 29 2.64 -2.10 8.75
CA SER A 29 1.45 -1.24 8.76
C SER A 29 0.60 -1.43 7.49
N LYS A 30 1.23 -1.59 6.33
CA LYS A 30 0.54 -1.90 5.06
C LYS A 30 -0.05 -3.30 5.05
N LEU A 31 0.70 -4.30 5.51
CA LEU A 31 0.25 -5.68 5.65
C LEU A 31 -1.11 -5.76 6.39
N LYS A 32 -1.21 -5.11 7.55
CA LYS A 32 -2.47 -5.07 8.35
C LYS A 32 -3.65 -4.44 7.61
N ILE A 33 -3.39 -3.47 6.74
CA ILE A 33 -4.48 -2.86 5.94
C ILE A 33 -4.94 -3.86 4.89
N LEU A 34 -4.01 -4.42 4.12
CA LEU A 34 -4.31 -5.30 2.99
C LEU A 34 -4.96 -6.62 3.43
N GLN A 35 -4.50 -7.22 4.54
CA GLN A 35 -5.08 -8.45 5.08
C GLN A 35 -6.55 -8.28 5.49
N ARG A 36 -6.96 -7.10 5.98
CA ARG A 36 -8.38 -6.81 6.28
C ARG A 36 -9.29 -6.80 5.04
N HIS A 37 -8.70 -6.82 3.84
CA HIS A 37 -9.40 -6.90 2.56
C HIS A 37 -9.16 -8.24 1.84
N ASN A 38 -8.72 -9.28 2.57
CA ASN A 38 -8.49 -10.63 2.04
C ASN A 38 -7.51 -10.69 0.86
N ALA A 39 -6.54 -9.78 0.80
CA ALA A 39 -5.48 -9.83 -0.21
C ALA A 39 -4.45 -10.93 0.13
N GLU A 40 -3.90 -11.56 -0.90
CA GLU A 40 -2.76 -12.48 -0.80
C GLU A 40 -1.47 -11.67 -0.75
N VAL A 41 -1.07 -11.26 0.45
CA VAL A 41 0.12 -10.43 0.64
C VAL A 41 1.36 -11.31 0.78
N GLU A 42 2.42 -10.95 0.05
CA GLU A 42 3.76 -11.50 0.24
C GLU A 42 4.75 -10.38 0.56
N ILE A 43 5.73 -10.65 1.42
CA ILE A 43 6.80 -9.70 1.78
C ILE A 43 8.11 -10.12 1.12
N LEU A 44 8.85 -9.18 0.54
CA LEU A 44 10.21 -9.38 0.03
C LEU A 44 11.16 -8.36 0.67
N ALA A 45 12.16 -8.81 1.42
CA ALA A 45 13.10 -7.91 2.07
C ALA A 45 14.44 -8.59 2.36
N ILE A 46 15.50 -7.81 2.59
CA ILE A 46 16.75 -8.35 3.14
C ILE A 46 16.55 -8.68 4.62
N ASP A 47 15.96 -7.74 5.37
CA ASP A 47 15.64 -7.88 6.79
C ASP A 47 14.14 -7.79 7.01
N VAL A 48 13.62 -8.69 7.86
CA VAL A 48 12.19 -8.77 8.21
C VAL A 48 12.04 -8.68 9.72
N CYS A 49 11.23 -7.73 10.19
CA CYS A 49 10.96 -7.52 11.60
C CYS A 49 10.10 -8.66 12.19
N ASP A 50 10.15 -8.80 13.51
CA ASP A 50 9.49 -9.93 14.19
C ASP A 50 7.97 -9.86 14.09
N GLU A 51 7.37 -8.67 14.00
CA GLU A 51 5.93 -8.50 13.80
C GLU A 51 5.46 -9.11 12.48
N ILE A 52 6.26 -8.99 11.41
CA ILE A 52 5.95 -9.62 10.12
C ILE A 52 6.14 -11.14 10.23
N LYS A 53 7.24 -11.61 10.83
CA LYS A 53 7.47 -13.05 11.01
C LYS A 53 6.36 -13.72 11.81
N ASN A 54 5.91 -13.07 12.88
CA ASN A 54 4.87 -13.54 13.78
C ASN A 54 3.45 -13.40 13.19
N SER A 55 3.27 -12.65 12.10
CA SER A 55 1.97 -12.50 11.44
C SER A 55 1.51 -13.73 10.65
N GLY A 56 2.43 -14.68 10.38
CA GLY A 56 2.16 -15.86 9.56
C GLY A 56 2.05 -15.58 8.06
N VAL A 57 2.32 -14.35 7.61
CA VAL A 57 2.38 -14.01 6.18
C VAL A 57 3.55 -14.69 5.50
N LYS A 58 3.39 -15.04 4.22
CA LYS A 58 4.50 -15.50 3.40
C LYS A 58 5.51 -14.35 3.21
N TYR A 59 6.78 -14.64 3.47
CA TYR A 59 7.86 -13.69 3.22
C TYR A 59 9.06 -14.40 2.58
N MET A 60 9.84 -13.63 1.83
CA MET A 60 11.09 -14.05 1.21
C MET A 60 12.21 -13.13 1.65
N GLN A 61 13.25 -13.72 2.22
CA GLN A 61 14.47 -13.00 2.57
C GLN A 61 15.45 -13.00 1.40
N ALA A 62 15.33 -11.99 0.54
CA ALA A 62 16.14 -11.87 -0.66
C ALA A 62 16.21 -10.40 -1.13
N PRO A 63 17.25 -10.01 -1.87
CA PRO A 63 17.24 -8.75 -2.60
C PRO A 63 16.15 -8.76 -3.68
N TYR A 64 15.62 -7.57 -3.98
CA TYR A 64 14.64 -7.41 -5.04
C TYR A 64 15.21 -7.74 -6.43
N HIS A 65 14.37 -8.34 -7.26
CA HIS A 65 14.63 -8.63 -8.66
C HIS A 65 13.32 -8.56 -9.46
N LYS A 66 13.38 -8.07 -10.69
CA LYS A 66 12.20 -7.85 -11.56
C LYS A 66 11.33 -9.10 -11.72
N SER A 67 11.92 -10.30 -11.72
CA SER A 67 11.19 -11.57 -11.84
C SER A 67 10.16 -11.81 -10.75
N TYR A 68 10.29 -11.15 -9.59
CA TYR A 68 9.31 -11.27 -8.51
C TYR A 68 7.99 -10.55 -8.80
N LEU A 69 7.91 -9.70 -9.84
CA LEU A 69 6.67 -8.99 -10.18
C LEU A 69 5.61 -9.86 -10.85
N LYS A 70 5.99 -11.08 -11.27
CA LYS A 70 5.09 -11.98 -11.99
C LYS A 70 3.83 -12.29 -11.18
N ASP A 71 2.67 -12.14 -11.82
CA ASP A 71 1.33 -12.43 -11.29
C ASP A 71 0.86 -11.54 -10.13
N TYR A 72 1.54 -10.43 -9.84
CA TYR A 72 1.10 -9.46 -8.84
C TYR A 72 0.22 -8.37 -9.44
N LEU A 73 -0.88 -8.03 -8.76
CA LEU A 73 -1.75 -6.91 -9.14
C LEU A 73 -1.09 -5.57 -8.82
N MET A 74 -0.49 -5.46 -7.63
CA MET A 74 0.12 -4.23 -7.14
C MET A 74 1.29 -4.51 -6.20
N LEU A 75 2.13 -3.48 -6.04
CA LEU A 75 3.31 -3.49 -5.20
C LEU A 75 3.37 -2.24 -4.32
N TYR A 76 3.72 -2.43 -3.05
CA TYR A 76 4.10 -1.37 -2.12
C TYR A 76 5.61 -1.40 -1.85
N SER A 77 6.35 -0.33 -2.20
CA SER A 77 7.74 -0.18 -1.78
C SER A 77 7.82 0.54 -0.45
N CYS A 78 8.32 -0.17 0.55
CA CYS A 78 8.66 0.29 1.90
C CYS A 78 10.16 0.10 2.18
N SER A 79 10.99 0.20 1.13
CA SER A 79 12.42 -0.13 1.18
C SER A 79 13.29 0.96 1.83
N ASN A 80 12.83 2.22 1.82
CA ASN A 80 13.59 3.41 2.19
C ASN A 80 14.93 3.57 1.42
N ASN A 81 15.08 2.91 0.27
CA ASN A 81 16.25 2.98 -0.59
C ASN A 81 15.87 3.62 -1.93
N ALA A 82 16.35 4.84 -2.17
CA ALA A 82 15.97 5.63 -3.34
C ALA A 82 16.35 4.98 -4.69
N GLU A 83 17.46 4.24 -4.75
CA GLU A 83 17.88 3.54 -5.97
C GLU A 83 16.99 2.33 -6.23
N LEU A 84 16.73 1.54 -5.19
CA LEU A 84 15.79 0.43 -5.30
C LEU A 84 14.39 0.90 -5.65
N ASP A 85 13.90 1.99 -5.06
CA ASP A 85 12.61 2.56 -5.42
C ASP A 85 12.57 2.99 -6.91
N ARG A 86 13.68 3.50 -7.47
CA ARG A 86 13.84 3.80 -8.92
C ARG A 86 13.70 2.57 -9.79
N GLN A 87 14.38 1.49 -9.40
CA GLN A 87 14.27 0.22 -10.08
C GLN A 87 12.84 -0.32 -10.02
N ILE A 88 12.23 -0.38 -8.82
CA ILE A 88 10.87 -0.88 -8.60
C ILE A 88 9.86 -0.09 -9.43
N GLU A 89 9.92 1.25 -9.45
CA GLU A 89 9.01 2.06 -10.25
C GLU A 89 9.06 1.68 -11.72
N LYS A 90 10.27 1.61 -12.27
CA LYS A 90 10.50 1.30 -13.68
C LYS A 90 9.97 -0.10 -14.01
N ASP A 91 10.39 -1.10 -13.23
CA ASP A 91 10.04 -2.50 -13.44
C ASP A 91 8.53 -2.72 -13.34
N CYS A 92 7.86 -2.12 -12.34
CA CYS A 92 6.42 -2.21 -12.16
C CYS A 92 5.65 -1.63 -13.36
N ARG A 93 6.10 -0.47 -13.88
CA ARG A 93 5.49 0.13 -15.07
C ARG A 93 5.64 -0.74 -16.32
N GLU A 94 6.80 -1.38 -16.48
CA GLU A 94 7.05 -2.29 -17.60
C GLU A 94 6.18 -3.55 -17.52
N GLU A 95 6.02 -4.12 -16.31
CA GLU A 95 5.23 -5.34 -16.08
C GLU A 95 3.75 -5.08 -15.81
N LYS A 96 3.30 -3.82 -15.88
CA LYS A 96 1.91 -3.38 -15.61
C LYS A 96 1.42 -3.72 -14.19
N VAL A 97 2.33 -3.78 -13.22
CA VAL A 97 2.01 -3.89 -11.79
C VAL A 97 1.82 -2.48 -11.23
N LEU A 98 0.70 -2.21 -10.56
CA LEU A 98 0.48 -0.89 -9.94
C LEU A 98 1.48 -0.68 -8.81
N VAL A 99 2.20 0.45 -8.82
CA VAL A 99 3.22 0.75 -7.80
C VAL A 99 2.81 1.88 -6.85
N ASN A 100 3.02 1.67 -5.55
CA ASN A 100 2.99 2.70 -4.51
C ASN A 100 4.33 2.73 -3.77
N ILE A 101 5.03 3.86 -3.81
CA ILE A 101 6.30 4.07 -3.11
C ILE A 101 6.04 4.91 -1.87
N HIS A 102 6.44 4.40 -0.71
CA HIS A 102 6.26 5.06 0.58
C HIS A 102 6.88 6.47 0.56
N ASP A 103 6.10 7.46 0.98
CA ASP A 103 6.48 8.88 1.06
C ASP A 103 7.02 9.51 -0.24
N LYS A 104 6.74 8.92 -1.41
CA LYS A 104 7.11 9.44 -2.74
C LYS A 104 5.93 9.47 -3.71
N PRO A 105 4.89 10.29 -3.44
CA PRO A 105 3.66 10.32 -4.25
C PRO A 105 3.90 10.61 -5.74
N SER A 106 4.92 11.41 -6.07
CA SER A 106 5.30 11.72 -7.46
C SER A 106 5.78 10.52 -8.29
N ARG A 107 5.99 9.36 -7.65
CA ARG A 107 6.49 8.11 -8.25
C ARG A 107 5.47 6.98 -8.16
N CYS A 108 4.27 7.26 -7.65
CA CYS A 108 3.21 6.28 -7.49
C CYS A 108 2.26 6.26 -8.70
N GLN A 109 1.59 5.14 -8.92
CA GLN A 109 0.41 5.03 -9.80
C GLN A 109 -0.90 5.09 -9.02
N PHE A 110 -0.84 4.91 -7.70
CA PHE A 110 -1.98 5.05 -6.79
C PHE A 110 -1.51 5.50 -5.41
N VAL A 111 -2.41 6.09 -4.62
CA VAL A 111 -2.14 6.51 -3.24
C VAL A 111 -3.04 5.76 -2.27
N SER A 112 -2.54 5.53 -1.05
CA SER A 112 -3.36 4.99 0.03
C SER A 112 -4.12 6.13 0.73
N PRO A 113 -5.46 6.17 0.67
CA PRO A 113 -6.23 7.18 1.38
C PRO A 113 -6.26 6.91 2.90
N ALA A 114 -6.70 7.91 3.67
CA ALA A 114 -7.17 7.68 5.02
C ALA A 114 -8.53 6.97 4.95
N ILE A 115 -8.60 5.74 5.46
CA ILE A 115 -9.80 4.90 5.38
C ILE A 115 -10.47 4.81 6.75
N TYR A 116 -11.80 4.93 6.76
CA TYR A 116 -12.69 4.46 7.82
C TYR A 116 -13.67 3.46 7.21
N ARG A 117 -13.99 2.39 7.95
CA ARG A 117 -14.91 1.34 7.52
C ARG A 117 -15.82 0.94 8.67
N HIS A 118 -17.10 0.78 8.36
CA HIS A 118 -18.15 0.24 9.25
C HIS A 118 -19.05 -0.68 8.43
N GLY A 119 -19.05 -1.98 8.74
CA GLY A 119 -19.72 -3.00 7.91
C GLY A 119 -19.30 -2.93 6.43
N ASN A 120 -20.28 -2.66 5.56
CA ASN A 120 -20.12 -2.51 4.11
C ASN A 120 -19.90 -1.07 3.64
N ILE A 121 -19.92 -0.09 4.55
CA ILE A 121 -19.67 1.31 4.24
C ILE A 121 -18.17 1.59 4.44
N SER A 122 -17.55 2.20 3.44
CA SER A 122 -16.16 2.68 3.52
C SER A 122 -16.10 4.15 3.12
N VAL A 123 -15.37 4.92 3.91
CA VAL A 123 -15.01 6.31 3.63
C VAL A 123 -13.52 6.36 3.37
N ALA A 124 -13.14 6.87 2.19
CA ALA A 124 -11.76 7.10 1.81
C ALA A 124 -11.55 8.60 1.59
N VAL A 125 -10.61 9.19 2.34
CA VAL A 125 -10.21 10.60 2.18
C VAL A 125 -8.78 10.65 1.71
N SER A 126 -8.53 11.35 0.60
CA SER A 126 -7.21 11.54 0.01
C SER A 126 -6.97 13.01 -0.27
N SER A 127 -5.75 13.46 -0.01
CA SER A 127 -5.23 14.78 -0.36
C SER A 127 -4.29 14.72 -1.57
N ASN A 128 -4.51 13.78 -2.50
CA ASN A 128 -3.59 13.48 -3.60
C ASN A 128 -2.13 13.17 -3.14
N GLY A 129 -1.99 12.65 -1.92
CA GLY A 129 -0.68 12.37 -1.33
C GLY A 129 0.07 13.60 -0.81
N GLU A 130 -0.56 14.76 -0.72
CA GLU A 130 0.08 16.01 -0.28
C GLU A 130 0.04 16.21 1.24
N ASN A 131 -1.08 15.85 1.89
CA ASN A 131 -1.30 16.09 3.31
C ASN A 131 -2.00 14.93 4.00
N VAL A 132 -1.22 14.06 4.64
CA VAL A 132 -1.70 12.88 5.36
C VAL A 132 -2.49 13.27 6.60
N TYR A 133 -2.03 14.26 7.37
CA TYR A 133 -2.67 14.70 8.60
C TYR A 133 -4.08 15.27 8.34
N GLU A 134 -4.24 16.06 7.29
CA GLU A 134 -5.53 16.63 6.92
C GLU A 134 -6.50 15.55 6.43
N SER A 135 -6.00 14.58 5.66
CA SER A 135 -6.81 13.41 5.24
C SER A 135 -7.33 12.63 6.45
N ILE A 136 -6.47 12.41 7.44
CA ILE A 136 -6.81 11.75 8.72
C ILE A 136 -7.85 12.56 9.50
N ARG A 137 -7.67 13.89 9.59
CA ARG A 137 -8.56 14.81 10.31
C ARG A 137 -9.96 14.81 9.70
N ILE A 138 -10.06 14.96 8.38
CA ILE A 138 -11.34 14.97 7.65
C ILE A 138 -12.01 13.60 7.75
N ARG A 139 -11.27 12.49 7.59
CA ARG A 139 -11.81 11.14 7.77
C ARG A 139 -12.36 10.90 9.17
N ASN A 140 -11.71 11.43 10.22
CA ASN A 140 -12.23 11.38 11.60
C ASN A 140 -13.49 12.23 11.76
N LEU A 141 -13.52 13.44 11.20
CA LEU A 141 -14.71 14.29 11.22
C LEU A 141 -15.91 13.60 10.56
N ILE A 142 -15.71 12.94 9.42
CA ILE A 142 -16.77 12.17 8.75
C ILE A 142 -17.21 10.99 9.63
N LYS A 143 -16.25 10.23 10.17
CA LYS A 143 -16.53 9.12 11.09
C LYS A 143 -17.42 9.55 12.26
N ASP A 144 -17.07 10.63 12.95
CA ASP A 144 -17.79 11.08 14.14
C ASP A 144 -19.21 11.57 13.82
N LYS A 145 -19.46 11.97 12.57
CA LYS A 145 -20.78 12.41 12.09
C LYS A 145 -21.65 11.29 11.55
N LEU A 146 -21.07 10.17 11.14
CA LEU A 146 -21.79 9.12 10.45
C LEU A 146 -22.77 8.34 11.33
N GLN A 147 -22.65 8.39 12.68
CA GLN A 147 -23.55 7.74 13.65
C GLN A 147 -24.04 6.34 13.21
N LEU A 148 -23.15 5.53 12.62
CA LEU A 148 -23.54 4.23 12.10
C LEU A 148 -23.76 3.29 13.29
N GLU A 149 -24.99 2.85 13.46
CA GLU A 149 -25.35 1.76 14.37
C GLU A 149 -24.91 0.41 13.76
N ASP A 150 -24.69 -0.59 14.62
CA ASP A 150 -24.27 -1.94 14.24
C ASP A 150 -25.39 -2.75 13.58
#